data_AF-A0A1B6LFI9-F1
#
_entry.id   AF-A0A1B6LFI9-F1
#
_cell.length_a   1.000
_cell.length_b   1.000
_cell.length_c   1.000
_cell.angle_alpha   90.00
_cell.angle_beta   90.00
_cell.angle_gamma   90.00
#
_symmetry.space_group_name_H-M   'P 1'
#
loop_
_entity.id
_entity.type
_entity.pdbx_description
1 polymer ?
#
loop_
_entity_poly.entity_id
_entity_poly.type
_entity_poly.pdbx_seq_one_letter_code
_entity_poly.pdbx_strand_id
1 'polypeptide(L)'
;EVQKETVFGDKDLTYEVRRLKEFQRYEFWASASTSVGEGSSSTKVSQSPLSRVPARIAGFSGKVVGVAGATLSLSCHAVGLPAPSRIWRGPTGAPLSSDFRILSEYNLVLGPLNSELAGNYTCNAE
;
A
#
# COMPACT_ATOMS: atom_id res chain seq x y z
N GLU A 1 -25.70 7.77 8.64
CA GLU A 1 -26.07 7.34 7.28
C GLU A 1 -24.88 6.62 6.66
N VAL A 2 -25.10 5.55 5.90
CA VAL A 2 -24.02 4.76 5.28
C VAL A 2 -23.71 5.35 3.92
N GLN A 3 -22.44 5.71 3.69
CA GLN A 3 -21.94 6.12 2.38
C GLN A 3 -21.31 4.91 1.70
N LYS A 4 -21.69 4.64 0.44
CA LYS A 4 -21.21 3.50 -0.34
C LYS A 4 -20.56 3.97 -1.63
N GLU A 5 -19.38 3.43 -1.91
CA GLU A 5 -18.56 3.76 -3.07
C GLU A 5 -18.07 2.46 -3.71
N THR A 6 -18.08 2.39 -5.04
CA THR A 6 -17.66 1.19 -5.79
C THR A 6 -16.38 1.50 -6.55
N VAL A 7 -15.34 0.70 -6.32
CA VAL A 7 -14.05 0.83 -6.99
C VAL A 7 -13.86 -0.35 -7.95
N PHE A 8 -13.45 -0.06 -9.18
CA PHE A 8 -13.18 -1.05 -10.21
C PHE A 8 -11.66 -1.18 -10.45
N GLY A 9 -11.16 -2.41 -10.64
CA GLY A 9 -9.73 -2.69 -10.84
C GLY A 9 -9.41 -4.18 -10.72
N ASP A 10 -8.15 -4.56 -10.94
CA ASP A 10 -7.78 -5.94 -11.33
C ASP A 10 -6.94 -6.71 -10.28
N LYS A 11 -6.23 -6.04 -9.36
CA LYS A 11 -5.37 -6.70 -8.35
C LYS A 11 -5.51 -6.16 -6.93
N ASP A 12 -5.31 -4.85 -6.74
CA ASP A 12 -5.45 -4.18 -5.45
C ASP A 12 -6.39 -2.98 -5.59
N LEU A 13 -7.42 -2.92 -4.75
CA LEU A 13 -8.39 -1.82 -4.73
C LEU A 13 -8.18 -0.99 -3.47
N THR A 14 -8.03 0.32 -3.66
CA THR A 14 -7.88 1.28 -2.58
C THR A 14 -8.88 2.41 -2.77
N TYR A 15 -9.49 2.86 -1.67
CA TYR A 15 -10.36 4.03 -1.65
C TYR A 15 -9.96 4.95 -0.50
N GLU A 16 -9.72 6.23 -0.82
CA GLU A 16 -9.36 7.24 0.18
C GLU A 16 -10.59 8.08 0.53
N VAL A 17 -11.03 8.00 1.78
CA VAL A 17 -12.13 8.82 2.30
C VAL A 17 -11.56 10.12 2.85
N ARG A 18 -11.97 11.26 2.28
CA ARG A 18 -11.50 12.60 2.66
C ARG A 18 -12.55 13.41 3.38
N ARG A 19 -12.12 14.51 4.01
CA ARG A 19 -13.00 15.50 4.69
C ARG A 19 -13.81 14.91 5.86
N LEU A 20 -13.23 13.94 6.55
CA LEU A 20 -13.77 13.42 7.80
C LEU A 20 -13.60 14.46 8.92
N LYS A 21 -14.53 14.48 9.89
CA LYS A 21 -14.47 15.38 11.04
C LYS A 21 -13.55 14.79 12.11
N GLU A 22 -12.68 15.63 12.68
CA GLU A 22 -11.83 15.22 13.81
C GLU A 22 -12.69 14.78 15.00
N PHE A 23 -12.21 13.79 15.76
CA PHE A 23 -12.89 13.19 16.92
C PHE A 23 -14.22 12.48 16.63
N GLN A 24 -14.76 12.58 15.42
CA GLN A 24 -15.92 11.82 15.00
C GLN A 24 -15.51 10.38 14.73
N ARG A 25 -16.20 9.44 15.38
CA ARG A 25 -15.99 8.01 15.14
C ARG A 25 -16.65 7.59 13.82
N TYR A 26 -15.90 6.92 12.97
CA TYR A 26 -16.36 6.29 11.74
C TYR A 26 -16.16 4.78 11.79
N GLU A 27 -16.90 4.05 10.97
CA GLU A 27 -16.74 2.62 10.74
C GLU A 27 -16.59 2.36 9.24
N PHE A 28 -15.64 1.52 8.87
CA PHE A 28 -15.37 1.14 7.50
C PHE A 28 -15.43 -0.38 7.35
N TRP A 29 -16.03 -0.84 6.26
CA TRP A 29 -15.98 -2.23 5.81
C TRP A 29 -16.02 -2.25 4.29
N ALA A 30 -15.53 -3.33 3.70
CA ALA A 30 -15.56 -3.56 2.26
C ALA A 30 -16.28 -4.86 1.96
N SER A 31 -16.93 -4.93 0.81
CA SER A 31 -17.56 -6.11 0.24
C SER A 31 -17.06 -6.28 -1.21
N ALA A 32 -16.95 -7.52 -1.67
CA ALA A 32 -16.66 -7.77 -3.07
C ALA A 32 -17.95 -7.61 -3.90
N SER A 33 -17.85 -7.01 -5.08
CA SER A 33 -18.97 -6.86 -6.01
C SER A 33 -18.61 -7.48 -7.35
N THR A 34 -19.51 -8.32 -7.87
CA THR A 34 -19.37 -8.99 -9.16
C THR A 34 -20.64 -8.77 -10.00
N SER A 35 -20.65 -9.22 -11.26
CA SER A 35 -21.84 -9.18 -12.11
C SER A 35 -23.02 -10.00 -11.55
N VAL A 36 -22.75 -10.99 -10.68
CA VAL A 36 -23.78 -11.81 -10.02
C VAL A 36 -24.37 -11.09 -8.80
N GLY A 37 -23.60 -10.22 -8.14
CA GLY A 37 -24.04 -9.46 -6.97
C GLY A 37 -22.92 -9.12 -5.98
N GLU A 38 -23.33 -8.60 -4.84
CA GLU A 38 -22.47 -8.21 -3.71
C GLU A 38 -22.29 -9.37 -2.73
N GLY A 39 -21.04 -9.64 -2.35
CA GLY A 39 -20.69 -10.67 -1.37
C GLY A 39 -20.76 -10.18 0.08
N SER A 40 -20.30 -11.02 1.00
CA SER A 40 -20.24 -10.71 2.43
C SER A 40 -19.32 -9.53 2.74
N SER A 41 -19.71 -8.71 3.71
CA SER A 41 -18.89 -7.63 4.24
C SER A 41 -17.70 -8.15 5.04
N SER A 42 -16.60 -7.41 4.99
CA SER A 42 -15.45 -7.58 5.88
C SER A 42 -15.82 -7.27 7.33
N THR A 43 -14.88 -7.58 8.24
CA THR A 43 -14.91 -7.01 9.59
C THR A 43 -14.94 -5.49 9.52
N LYS A 44 -15.77 -4.88 10.37
CA LYS A 44 -15.82 -3.43 10.50
C LYS A 44 -14.62 -2.93 11.28
N VAL A 45 -13.94 -1.93 10.75
CA VAL A 45 -12.85 -1.22 11.42
C VAL A 45 -13.36 0.13 11.86
N SER A 46 -13.21 0.46 13.14
CA SER A 46 -13.60 1.77 13.64
C SER A 46 -12.39 2.68 13.81
N GLN A 47 -12.52 3.92 13.34
CA GLN A 47 -11.46 4.92 13.45
C GLN A 47 -12.03 6.31 13.70
N SER A 48 -11.32 7.09 14.51
CA SER A 48 -11.59 8.52 14.72
C SER A 48 -10.43 9.33 14.11
N PRO A 49 -10.69 10.22 13.14
CA PRO A 49 -9.65 11.08 12.57
C PRO A 49 -9.05 12.00 13.64
N LEU A 50 -7.74 12.20 13.54
CA LEU A 50 -6.94 13.05 14.44
C LEU A 50 -6.02 13.95 13.63
N SER A 51 -5.66 15.10 14.19
CA SER A 51 -4.67 16.05 13.65
C SER A 51 -3.24 15.52 13.60
N ARG A 52 -2.98 14.35 14.19
CA ARG A 52 -1.72 13.61 14.07
C ARG A 52 -2.01 12.12 14.02
N VAL A 53 -1.41 11.44 13.04
CA VAL A 53 -1.61 10.00 12.80
C VAL A 53 -0.25 9.35 12.58
N PRO A 54 0.04 8.20 13.21
CA PRO A 54 1.33 7.52 13.03
C PRO A 54 1.54 7.08 11.57
N ALA A 55 2.81 7.02 11.17
CA ALA A 55 3.23 6.46 9.90
C ALA A 55 2.85 4.97 9.78
N ARG A 56 2.22 4.61 8.67
CA ARG A 56 1.80 3.23 8.36
C ARG A 56 1.88 2.96 6.86
N ILE A 57 2.20 1.73 6.49
CA ILE A 57 2.06 1.27 5.10
C ILE A 57 0.59 0.95 4.84
N ALA A 58 0.04 1.58 3.80
CA ALA A 58 -1.33 1.38 3.35
C ALA A 58 -1.31 0.48 2.11
N GLY A 59 -1.02 -0.80 2.37
CA GLY A 59 -0.92 -1.85 1.36
C GLY A 59 -0.64 -3.20 2.03
N PHE A 60 -0.78 -4.27 1.26
CA PHE A 60 -0.50 -5.63 1.74
C PHE A 60 0.84 -6.12 1.20
N SER A 61 1.47 -7.05 1.93
CA SER A 61 2.59 -7.79 1.37
C SER A 61 2.11 -8.69 0.25
N GLY A 62 2.91 -8.79 -0.81
CA GLY A 62 2.56 -9.56 -2.00
C GLY A 62 3.78 -10.24 -2.59
N LYS A 63 3.54 -11.34 -3.32
CA LYS A 63 4.56 -11.99 -4.13
C LYS A 63 4.50 -11.46 -5.54
N VAL A 64 5.62 -10.94 -6.03
CA VAL A 64 5.76 -10.45 -7.40
C VAL A 64 6.78 -11.31 -8.11
N VAL A 65 6.47 -11.73 -9.34
CA VAL A 65 7.34 -12.58 -10.16
C VAL A 65 7.69 -11.81 -11.42
N GLY A 66 8.99 -11.67 -11.69
CA GLY A 66 9.51 -11.04 -12.90
C GLY A 66 10.34 -12.01 -13.74
N VAL A 67 10.55 -11.66 -15.00
CA VAL A 67 11.36 -12.43 -15.96
C VAL A 67 12.78 -11.89 -15.97
N ALA A 68 13.79 -12.76 -16.15
CA ALA A 68 15.18 -12.35 -16.25
C ALA A 68 15.37 -11.28 -17.35
N GLY A 69 16.15 -10.24 -17.06
CA GLY A 69 16.38 -9.09 -17.93
C GLY A 69 15.28 -8.04 -17.94
N ALA A 70 14.08 -8.34 -17.41
CA ALA A 70 13.00 -7.36 -17.30
C ALA A 70 13.27 -6.35 -16.16
N THR A 71 12.39 -5.37 -16.05
CA THR A 71 12.35 -4.42 -14.93
C THR A 71 11.04 -4.61 -14.16
N LEU A 72 11.12 -4.60 -12.84
CA LEU A 72 9.98 -4.75 -11.93
C LEU A 72 9.87 -3.51 -11.03
N SER A 73 8.64 -3.06 -10.76
CA SER A 73 8.38 -1.99 -9.81
C SER A 73 7.57 -2.52 -8.62
N LEU A 74 8.05 -2.26 -7.41
CA LEU A 74 7.36 -2.54 -6.16
C LEU A 74 6.80 -1.24 -5.60
N SER A 75 5.48 -1.16 -5.48
CA SER A 75 4.79 0.02 -4.97
C SER A 75 4.83 0.09 -3.44
N CYS A 76 5.10 1.27 -2.89
CA CYS A 76 5.00 1.49 -1.44
C CYS A 76 4.15 2.72 -1.13
N HIS A 77 2.88 2.46 -0.82
CA HIS A 77 1.96 3.49 -0.39
C HIS A 77 2.01 3.62 1.14
N ALA A 78 2.32 4.81 1.66
CA ALA A 78 2.34 5.07 3.09
C ALA A 78 1.43 6.25 3.46
N VAL A 79 0.79 6.13 4.62
CA VAL A 79 -0.14 7.10 5.20
C VAL A 79 0.36 7.54 6.57
N GLY A 80 0.05 8.78 6.93
CA GLY A 80 0.47 9.40 8.19
C GLY A 80 0.28 10.90 8.12
N LEU A 81 0.16 11.54 9.28
CA LEU A 81 0.11 13.00 9.39
C LEU A 81 1.03 13.44 10.54
N PRO A 82 2.16 14.14 10.27
CA PRO A 82 2.62 14.62 8.95
C PRO A 82 2.98 13.50 7.97
N ALA A 83 3.14 13.84 6.69
CA ALA A 83 3.45 12.87 5.65
C ALA A 83 4.73 12.07 5.99
N PRO A 84 4.67 10.73 5.99
CA PRO A 84 5.79 9.90 6.45
C PRO A 84 6.90 9.82 5.41
N SER A 85 8.13 9.67 5.89
CA SER A 85 9.27 9.24 5.08
C SER A 85 9.17 7.73 4.81
N ARG A 86 9.84 7.25 3.76
CA ARG A 86 9.81 5.82 3.37
C ARG A 86 11.21 5.32 3.10
N ILE A 87 11.53 4.14 3.63
CA ILE A 87 12.83 3.49 3.48
C ILE A 87 12.61 2.07 2.96
N TRP A 88 13.29 1.74 1.88
CA TRP A 88 13.33 0.37 1.36
C TRP A 88 14.51 -0.39 1.94
N ARG A 89 14.26 -1.64 2.30
CA ARG A 89 15.26 -2.61 2.73
C ARG A 89 15.25 -3.81 1.79
N GLY A 90 16.43 -4.25 1.41
CA GLY A 90 16.61 -5.42 0.58
C GLY A 90 16.52 -6.73 1.36
N PRO A 91 16.80 -7.87 0.70
CA PRO A 91 16.78 -9.20 1.32
C PRO A 91 17.74 -9.36 2.50
N THR A 92 18.80 -8.56 2.55
CA THR A 92 19.79 -8.54 3.65
C THR A 92 19.32 -7.73 4.86
N GLY A 93 18.20 -7.01 4.76
CA GLY A 93 17.69 -6.10 5.79
C GLY A 93 18.39 -4.73 5.80
N ALA A 94 19.46 -4.55 5.02
CA ALA A 94 20.13 -3.25 4.88
C ALA A 94 19.24 -2.27 4.08
N PRO A 95 19.26 -0.97 4.44
CA PRO A 95 18.67 0.06 3.59
C PRO A 95 19.27 0.00 2.19
N LEU A 96 18.41 0.08 1.18
CA LEU A 96 18.87 0.08 -0.21
C LEU A 96 19.57 1.41 -0.53
N SER A 97 20.76 1.30 -1.14
CA SER A 97 21.59 2.41 -1.61
C SER A 97 21.15 2.90 -3.01
N SER A 98 21.89 3.87 -3.55
CA SER A 98 21.73 4.45 -4.90
C SER A 98 21.74 3.46 -6.06
N ASP A 99 22.20 2.22 -5.86
CA ASP A 99 22.17 1.17 -6.89
C ASP A 99 20.74 0.79 -7.29
N PHE A 100 19.78 1.09 -6.40
CA PHE A 100 18.37 0.92 -6.63
C PHE A 100 17.71 2.25 -6.99
N ARG A 101 16.88 2.24 -8.03
CA ARG A 101 16.13 3.44 -8.44
C ARG A 101 14.85 3.55 -7.62
N ILE A 102 14.83 4.49 -6.68
CA ILE A 102 13.63 4.90 -5.96
C ILE A 102 13.02 6.09 -6.70
N LEU A 103 11.77 5.96 -7.16
CA LEU A 103 11.07 7.02 -7.90
C LEU A 103 10.32 7.98 -6.97
N SER A 104 9.77 9.07 -7.53
CA SER A 104 9.06 10.15 -6.82
C SER A 104 7.86 9.71 -5.98
N GLU A 105 7.31 8.53 -6.23
CA GLU A 105 6.24 7.92 -5.43
C GLU A 105 6.75 6.90 -4.41
N TYR A 106 8.06 6.84 -4.20
CA TYR A 106 8.76 5.86 -3.36
C TYR A 106 8.55 4.41 -3.82
N ASN A 107 8.28 4.22 -5.10
CA ASN A 107 8.27 2.90 -5.72
C ASN A 107 9.71 2.45 -5.94
N LEU A 108 10.01 1.19 -5.58
CA LEU A 108 11.31 0.57 -5.78
C LEU A 108 11.35 -0.08 -7.16
N VAL A 109 12.28 0.33 -8.00
CA VAL A 109 12.48 -0.27 -9.33
C VAL A 109 13.68 -1.21 -9.26
N LEU A 110 13.43 -2.48 -9.58
CA LEU A 110 14.42 -3.56 -9.67
C LEU A 110 14.64 -3.90 -11.14
N GLY A 111 15.87 -3.81 -11.64
CA GLY A 111 16.16 -4.20 -13.01
C GLY A 111 17.55 -3.77 -13.49
N PRO A 112 18.15 -4.50 -14.45
CA PRO A 112 17.63 -5.72 -15.09
C PRO A 112 17.60 -6.92 -14.13
N LEU A 113 16.49 -7.66 -14.11
CA LEU A 113 16.28 -8.75 -13.16
C LEU A 113 17.23 -9.92 -13.40
N ASN A 114 17.80 -10.43 -12.33
CA ASN A 114 18.61 -11.65 -12.30
C ASN A 114 18.28 -12.43 -11.00
N SER A 115 18.90 -13.60 -10.82
CA SER A 115 18.69 -14.44 -9.63
C SER A 115 19.20 -13.80 -8.32
N GLU A 116 20.15 -12.87 -8.39
CA GLU A 116 20.73 -12.20 -7.22
C GLU A 116 19.80 -11.14 -6.63
N LEU A 117 18.92 -10.56 -7.46
CA LEU A 117 17.86 -9.64 -7.05
C LEU A 117 16.63 -10.35 -6.47
N ALA A 118 16.63 -11.69 -6.38
CA ALA A 118 15.52 -12.43 -5.79
C ALA A 118 15.57 -12.36 -4.26
N GLY A 119 14.45 -12.01 -3.63
CA GLY A 119 14.31 -12.07 -2.18
C GLY A 119 13.19 -11.19 -1.65
N ASN A 120 13.19 -11.00 -0.33
CA ASN A 120 12.17 -10.20 0.35
C ASN A 120 12.61 -8.74 0.42
N TYR A 121 11.79 -7.86 -0.16
CA TYR A 121 11.97 -6.42 -0.09
C TYR A 121 10.91 -5.83 0.84
N THR A 122 11.34 -4.98 1.76
CA THR A 122 10.46 -4.39 2.78
C THR A 122 10.48 -2.88 2.65
N CYS A 123 9.30 -2.27 2.61
CA CYS A 123 9.15 -0.82 2.74
C CYS A 123 8.70 -0.48 4.16
N ASN A 124 9.43 0.42 4.81
CA ASN A 124 9.10 0.95 6.12
C ASN A 124 8.71 2.43 5.99
N ALA A 125 7.73 2.85 6.78
CA ALA A 125 7.32 4.25 6.88
C ALA A 125 7.60 4.80 8.28
N GLU A 126 8.24 5.96 8.34
CA GLU A 126 8.73 6.63 9.55
C GLU A 126 8.34 8.12 9.55
#